data_AF-A0A1I3JZT6-F1
#
_entry.id   AF-A0A1I3JZT6-F1
#
_cell.length_a   1.000
_cell.length_b   1.000
_cell.length_c   1.000
_cell.angle_alpha   90.00
_cell.angle_beta   90.00
_cell.angle_gamma   90.00
#
_symmetry.space_group_name_H-M   'P 1'
#
loop_
_entity.id
_entity.type
_entity.pdbx_description
1 polymer ?
#
loop_
_entity_poly.entity_id
_entity_poly.type
_entity_poly.pdbx_seq_one_letter_code
_entity_poly.pdbx_strand_id
1 'polypeptide(L)'
;MRMLLAAAALLSLLATNAFARNFAVPDKDPAVTITVPDSWETEAISYGYSAQSPDKDVFFSVEFASARDVGKMIDNNAAWMKENNIKDVPAKKVETPFNGMPATIFQFETSDDNGPTTVELILLPAGKNRVIMLTLWGSDAERTKHGAAIDTIMSSVKAIQ
;
A
#
# COMPACT_ATOMS: atom_id res chain seq x y z
N MET A 1 -45.82 28.04 14.23
CA MET A 1 -45.32 27.34 15.43
C MET A 1 -45.46 25.84 15.18
N ARG A 2 -44.33 25.14 15.00
CA ARG A 2 -44.10 23.68 15.19
C ARG A 2 -44.81 22.73 14.18
N MET A 3 -44.09 22.07 13.27
CA MET A 3 -43.31 20.82 13.45
C MET A 3 -44.23 19.62 13.80
N LEU A 4 -44.19 18.41 13.23
CA LEU A 4 -43.27 17.65 12.35
C LEU A 4 -43.98 16.34 11.90
N LEU A 5 -43.55 15.81 10.74
CA LEU A 5 -43.22 14.41 10.39
C LEU A 5 -44.22 13.26 10.62
N ALA A 6 -44.44 12.48 9.56
CA ALA A 6 -43.93 11.10 9.49
C ALA A 6 -44.04 10.55 8.05
N ALA A 7 -42.98 10.71 7.25
CA ALA A 7 -42.75 9.90 6.07
C ALA A 7 -41.60 8.95 6.40
N ALA A 8 -41.93 7.70 6.71
CA ALA A 8 -40.95 6.64 6.90
C ALA A 8 -40.41 6.23 5.52
N ALA A 9 -39.28 6.80 5.11
CA ALA A 9 -38.50 6.29 3.99
C ALA A 9 -37.60 5.16 4.52
N LEU A 10 -37.92 3.92 4.13
CA LEU A 10 -37.00 2.79 4.21
C LEU A 10 -35.77 3.13 3.36
N LEU A 11 -34.68 3.55 3.99
CA LEU A 11 -33.34 3.49 3.40
C LEU A 11 -32.88 2.03 3.48
N SER A 12 -33.28 1.24 2.49
CA SER A 12 -32.58 0.00 2.16
C SER A 12 -31.16 0.36 1.76
N LEU A 13 -30.24 0.25 2.72
CA LEU A 13 -28.80 0.24 2.49
C LEU A 13 -28.51 -0.87 1.47
N LEU A 14 -28.34 -0.48 0.21
CA LEU A 14 -27.71 -1.33 -0.78
C LEU A 14 -26.29 -1.56 -0.28
N ALA A 15 -26.06 -2.70 0.35
CA ALA A 15 -24.72 -3.24 0.51
C ALA A 15 -24.20 -3.49 -0.91
N THR A 16 -23.48 -2.53 -1.46
CA THR A 16 -22.67 -2.74 -2.65
C THR A 16 -21.63 -3.77 -2.24
N ASN A 17 -21.71 -4.98 -2.80
CA ASN A 17 -20.63 -5.94 -2.71
C ASN A 17 -19.38 -5.27 -3.32
N ALA A 18 -18.51 -4.77 -2.45
CA ALA A 18 -17.19 -4.25 -2.80
C ALA A 18 -16.33 -5.45 -3.23
N PHE A 19 -16.16 -5.63 -4.53
CA PHE A 19 -15.39 -6.71 -5.13
C PHE A 19 -13.93 -6.26 -5.27
N ALA A 20 -13.09 -6.55 -4.27
CA ALA A 20 -11.67 -6.18 -4.28
C ALA A 20 -10.96 -6.34 -5.65
N ARG A 21 -10.14 -5.35 -6.02
CA ARG A 21 -9.43 -5.28 -7.30
C ARG A 21 -8.14 -6.10 -7.23
N ASN A 22 -7.91 -6.95 -8.23
CA ASN A 22 -6.71 -7.77 -8.33
C ASN A 22 -5.73 -7.21 -9.36
N PHE A 23 -4.46 -7.11 -8.96
CA PHE A 23 -3.35 -6.65 -9.79
C PHE A 23 -2.33 -7.76 -9.96
N ALA A 24 -1.84 -7.95 -11.18
CA ALA A 24 -0.67 -8.75 -11.48
C ALA A 24 0.50 -7.79 -11.76
N VAL A 25 1.63 -7.98 -11.07
CA VAL A 25 2.77 -7.06 -11.15
C VAL A 25 4.04 -7.84 -11.52
N PRO A 26 4.77 -7.42 -12.57
CA PRO A 26 4.34 -6.49 -13.63
C PRO A 26 3.12 -6.99 -14.41
N ASP A 27 2.46 -6.12 -15.17
CA ASP A 27 1.33 -6.48 -16.04
C ASP A 27 1.72 -7.52 -17.12
N LYS A 28 2.95 -7.41 -17.62
CA LYS A 28 3.58 -8.35 -18.56
C LYS A 28 4.59 -9.22 -17.83
N ASP A 29 4.44 -10.55 -17.95
CA ASP A 29 5.29 -11.53 -17.25
C ASP A 29 5.25 -11.34 -15.73
N PRO A 30 4.05 -11.45 -15.13
CA PRO A 30 3.81 -11.09 -13.74
C PRO A 30 4.54 -12.03 -12.79
N ALA A 31 5.04 -11.48 -11.68
CA ALA A 31 5.73 -12.24 -10.64
C ALA A 31 4.91 -12.35 -9.36
N VAL A 32 4.04 -11.38 -9.09
CA VAL A 32 3.13 -11.41 -7.94
C VAL A 32 1.72 -11.02 -8.33
N THR A 33 0.75 -11.48 -7.55
CA THR A 33 -0.61 -10.93 -7.51
C THR A 33 -0.86 -10.20 -6.19
N ILE A 34 -1.66 -9.14 -6.23
CA ILE A 34 -2.05 -8.33 -5.07
C ILE A 34 -3.52 -7.98 -5.19
N THR A 35 -4.25 -8.02 -4.08
CA THR A 35 -5.65 -7.64 -3.97
C THR A 35 -5.78 -6.37 -3.14
N VAL A 36 -6.43 -5.34 -3.70
CA VAL A 36 -6.72 -4.08 -3.00
C VAL A 36 -8.22 -3.95 -2.79
N PRO A 37 -8.69 -3.60 -1.58
CA PRO A 37 -10.11 -3.35 -1.32
C PRO A 37 -10.68 -2.29 -2.26
N ASP A 38 -11.89 -2.51 -2.75
CA ASP A 38 -12.57 -1.56 -3.67
C ASP A 38 -12.85 -0.19 -3.07
N SER A 39 -12.88 -0.11 -1.73
CA SER A 39 -13.03 1.17 -1.05
C SER A 39 -11.80 2.05 -1.19
N TRP A 40 -10.65 1.51 -1.59
CA TRP A 40 -9.41 2.26 -1.79
C TRP A 40 -9.35 2.80 -3.22
N GLU A 41 -8.92 4.06 -3.35
CA GLU A 41 -8.69 4.70 -4.64
C GLU A 41 -7.40 4.13 -5.24
N THR A 42 -7.46 3.50 -6.41
CA THR A 42 -6.29 2.89 -7.08
C THR A 42 -5.94 3.62 -8.36
N GLU A 43 -4.64 3.82 -8.61
CA GLU A 43 -4.12 4.45 -9.82
C GLU A 43 -3.00 3.59 -10.44
N ALA A 44 -2.95 3.54 -11.77
CA ALA A 44 -1.82 2.94 -12.48
C ALA A 44 -0.67 3.95 -12.58
N ILE A 45 0.53 3.52 -12.21
CA ILE A 45 1.76 4.32 -12.32
C ILE A 45 2.71 3.63 -13.32
N SER A 46 3.73 4.35 -13.79
CA SER A 46 4.59 3.91 -14.90
C SER A 46 5.15 2.48 -14.75
N TYR A 47 5.41 2.06 -13.52
CA TYR A 47 5.99 0.75 -13.22
C TYR A 47 5.20 -0.01 -12.15
N GLY A 48 3.87 0.16 -12.11
CA GLY A 48 3.01 -0.58 -11.19
C GLY A 48 1.72 0.14 -10.84
N TYR A 49 1.34 0.10 -9.57
CA TYR A 49 0.08 0.68 -9.09
C TYR A 49 0.25 1.33 -7.72
N SER A 50 -0.53 2.37 -7.45
CA SER A 50 -0.71 2.93 -6.12
C SER A 50 -2.16 2.78 -5.66
N ALA A 51 -2.36 2.84 -4.34
CA ALA A 51 -3.65 2.83 -3.70
C ALA A 51 -3.65 3.78 -2.49
N GLN A 52 -4.77 4.46 -2.26
CA GLN A 52 -5.00 5.30 -1.09
C GLN A 52 -6.26 4.88 -0.36
N SER A 53 -6.26 4.96 0.96
CA SER A 53 -7.46 4.80 1.78
C SER A 53 -8.57 5.79 1.38
N PRO A 54 -9.85 5.52 1.70
CA PRO A 54 -10.97 6.40 1.33
C PRO A 54 -10.80 7.88 1.76
N ASP A 55 -10.11 8.09 2.87
CA ASP A 55 -9.78 9.38 3.48
C ASP A 55 -8.35 9.85 3.18
N LYS A 56 -7.61 9.11 2.34
CA LYS A 56 -6.30 9.50 1.79
C LYS A 56 -5.20 9.65 2.85
N ASP A 57 -5.35 8.94 3.95
CA ASP A 57 -4.47 8.98 5.12
C ASP A 57 -3.51 7.78 5.21
N VAL A 58 -3.69 6.78 4.34
CA VAL A 58 -2.77 5.65 4.16
C VAL A 58 -2.49 5.48 2.67
N PHE A 59 -1.22 5.34 2.33
CA PHE A 59 -0.73 5.12 0.97
C PHE A 59 -0.09 3.74 0.86
N PHE A 60 -0.45 3.02 -0.20
CA PHE A 60 0.21 1.80 -0.63
C PHE A 60 0.66 1.95 -2.08
N SER A 61 1.82 1.39 -2.42
CA SER A 61 2.17 1.17 -3.81
C SER A 61 2.92 -0.13 -4.00
N VAL A 62 2.86 -0.62 -5.23
CA VAL A 62 3.64 -1.74 -5.73
C VAL A 62 4.31 -1.28 -7.02
N GLU A 63 5.63 -1.37 -7.06
CA GLU A 63 6.46 -1.01 -8.21
C GLU A 63 7.36 -2.18 -8.60
N PHE A 64 7.74 -2.27 -9.87
CA PHE A 64 8.72 -3.25 -10.34
C PHE A 64 9.86 -2.58 -11.12
N ALA A 65 11.06 -3.14 -11.02
CA ALA A 65 12.22 -2.67 -11.77
C ALA A 65 13.20 -3.81 -12.04
N SER A 66 14.28 -3.50 -12.78
CA SER A 66 15.46 -4.35 -12.79
C SER A 66 16.15 -4.32 -11.44
N ALA A 67 16.76 -5.43 -11.01
CA ALA A 67 17.50 -5.53 -9.76
C ALA A 67 18.67 -4.54 -9.67
N ARG A 68 19.22 -4.11 -10.81
CA ARG A 68 20.27 -3.07 -10.85
C ARG A 68 19.76 -1.67 -10.47
N ASP A 69 18.45 -1.46 -10.53
CA ASP A 69 17.80 -0.16 -10.33
C ASP A 69 17.18 -0.03 -8.90
N VAL A 70 17.39 -1.02 -8.02
CA VAL A 70 16.90 -0.99 -6.62
C VAL A 70 17.36 0.27 -5.88
N GLY A 71 18.61 0.68 -6.04
CA GLY A 71 19.12 1.91 -5.41
C GLY A 71 18.31 3.14 -5.82
N LYS A 72 17.95 3.24 -7.11
CA LYS A 72 17.11 4.32 -7.62
C LYS A 72 15.69 4.26 -7.07
N MET A 73 15.13 3.06 -6.86
CA MET A 73 13.80 2.93 -6.23
C MET A 73 13.81 3.45 -4.79
N ILE A 74 14.87 3.13 -4.03
CA ILE A 74 15.05 3.64 -2.66
C ILE A 74 15.24 5.16 -2.67
N ASP A 75 16.07 5.70 -3.58
CA ASP A 75 16.29 7.14 -3.71
C ASP A 75 14.99 7.89 -4.08
N ASN A 76 14.20 7.34 -5.00
CA ASN A 76 12.90 7.90 -5.36
C ASN A 76 11.94 7.91 -4.17
N ASN A 77 11.94 6.85 -3.35
CA ASN A 77 11.11 6.79 -2.15
C ASN A 77 11.55 7.82 -1.10
N ALA A 78 12.86 7.99 -0.89
CA ALA A 78 13.38 9.02 0.00
C ALA A 78 13.03 10.44 -0.48
N ALA A 79 13.06 10.70 -1.79
CA ALA A 79 12.60 11.96 -2.36
C ALA A 79 11.10 12.18 -2.13
N TRP A 80 10.27 11.16 -2.38
CA TRP A 80 8.83 11.19 -2.10
C TRP A 80 8.54 11.44 -0.62
N MET A 81 9.27 10.79 0.30
CA MET A 81 9.13 11.03 1.74
C MET A 81 9.35 12.50 2.09
N LYS A 82 10.42 13.10 1.54
CA LYS A 82 10.73 14.52 1.74
C LYS A 82 9.64 15.44 1.17
N GLU A 83 9.10 15.13 0.00
CA GLU A 83 8.01 15.90 -0.62
C GLU A 83 6.73 15.87 0.22
N ASN A 84 6.53 14.82 1.04
CA ASN A 84 5.38 14.65 1.92
C ASN A 84 5.67 15.01 3.39
N ASN A 85 6.72 15.80 3.65
CA ASN A 85 7.14 16.22 5.00
C ASN A 85 7.41 15.06 5.98
N ILE A 86 7.67 13.85 5.47
CA ILE A 86 8.06 12.71 6.29
C ILE A 86 9.52 12.89 6.66
N LYS A 87 9.84 12.84 7.96
CA LYS A 87 11.21 13.04 8.42
C LYS A 87 12.14 11.94 7.93
N ASP A 88 13.31 12.36 7.47
CA ASP A 88 14.38 11.45 7.09
C ASP A 88 15.04 10.86 8.34
N VAL A 89 14.96 9.54 8.47
CA VAL A 89 15.54 8.76 9.55
C VAL A 89 16.15 7.49 8.98
N PRO A 90 17.19 6.91 9.63
CA PRO A 90 17.72 5.62 9.19
C PRO A 90 16.67 4.52 9.26
N ALA A 91 16.58 3.70 8.21
CA ALA A 91 15.74 2.51 8.23
C ALA A 91 16.35 1.38 9.09
N LYS A 92 15.48 0.65 9.77
CA LYS A 92 15.79 -0.69 10.25
C LYS A 92 15.64 -1.67 9.09
N LYS A 93 16.74 -2.33 8.72
CA LYS A 93 16.75 -3.40 7.70
C LYS A 93 16.50 -4.76 8.35
N VAL A 94 15.56 -5.53 7.81
CA VAL A 94 15.26 -6.91 8.22
C VAL A 94 15.19 -7.81 7.00
N GLU A 95 15.86 -8.95 7.03
CA GLU A 95 15.74 -9.99 6.00
C GLU A 95 14.93 -11.15 6.59
N THR A 96 13.72 -11.34 6.07
CA THR A 96 12.78 -12.35 6.57
C THR A 96 11.79 -12.73 5.46
N PRO A 97 11.22 -13.94 5.46
CA PRO A 97 10.19 -14.28 4.48
C PRO A 97 8.94 -13.38 4.61
N PHE A 98 8.43 -12.89 3.49
CA PHE A 98 7.14 -12.20 3.37
C PHE A 98 6.21 -13.07 2.52
N ASN A 99 5.12 -13.57 3.13
CA ASN A 99 4.19 -14.53 2.51
C ASN A 99 4.89 -15.72 1.83
N GLY A 100 5.95 -16.25 2.47
CA GLY A 100 6.73 -17.37 1.95
C GLY A 100 7.77 -17.02 0.87
N MET A 101 7.83 -15.76 0.42
CA MET A 101 8.87 -15.27 -0.47
C MET A 101 10.04 -14.69 0.35
N PRO A 102 11.31 -14.90 -0.03
CA PRO A 102 12.41 -14.17 0.59
C PRO A 102 12.22 -12.66 0.38
N ALA A 103 12.38 -11.88 1.44
CA ALA A 103 12.19 -10.43 1.37
C ALA A 103 13.28 -9.67 2.13
N THR A 104 13.55 -8.45 1.68
CA THR A 104 14.27 -7.43 2.46
C THR A 104 13.29 -6.32 2.79
N ILE A 105 13.12 -6.04 4.07
CA ILE A 105 12.21 -5.01 4.59
C ILE A 105 13.05 -3.87 5.14
N PHE A 106 12.80 -2.65 4.68
CA PHE A 106 13.29 -1.41 5.27
C PHE A 106 12.13 -0.74 5.99
N GLN A 107 12.20 -0.66 7.32
CA GLN A 107 11.19 -0.02 8.15
C GLN A 107 11.73 1.29 8.70
N PHE A 108 11.01 2.37 8.46
CA PHE A 108 11.32 3.71 8.97
C PHE A 108 10.30 4.05 10.05
N GLU A 109 10.75 4.07 11.30
CA GLU A 109 9.99 4.60 12.44
C GLU A 109 10.24 6.10 12.50
N THR A 110 9.33 6.88 11.94
CA THR A 110 9.52 8.32 11.66
C THR A 110 8.31 9.14 12.15
N SER A 111 8.16 10.36 11.63
CA SER A 111 6.99 11.21 11.82
C SER A 111 6.74 12.09 10.61
N ASP A 112 5.49 12.48 10.42
CA ASP A 112 5.03 13.51 9.49
C ASP A 112 4.13 14.51 10.22
N ASP A 113 3.34 15.30 9.47
CA ASP A 113 2.44 16.30 10.01
C ASP A 113 1.29 15.71 10.87
N ASN A 114 1.02 14.41 10.77
CA ASN A 114 -0.01 13.67 11.52
C ASN A 114 0.52 12.97 12.78
N GLY A 115 1.84 13.01 13.03
CA GLY A 115 2.46 12.46 14.24
C GLY A 115 3.44 11.31 13.95
N PRO A 116 3.57 10.33 14.87
CA PRO A 116 4.38 9.14 14.63
C PRO A 116 3.90 8.35 13.41
N THR A 117 4.83 7.99 12.53
CA THR A 117 4.55 7.43 11.21
C THR A 117 5.48 6.28 10.90
N THR A 118 4.92 5.26 10.25
CA THR A 118 5.68 4.10 9.81
C THR A 118 5.67 4.01 8.29
N VAL A 119 6.87 4.05 7.68
CA VAL A 119 7.07 3.71 6.26
C VAL A 119 7.74 2.35 6.15
N GLU A 120 7.21 1.47 5.30
CA GLU A 120 7.78 0.16 5.03
C GLU A 120 8.05 -0.01 3.54
N LEU A 121 9.30 -0.34 3.19
CA LEU A 121 9.70 -0.75 1.85
C LEU A 121 10.02 -2.24 1.85
N ILE A 122 9.26 -3.04 1.11
CA ILE A 122 9.43 -4.49 1.04
C ILE A 122 9.92 -4.85 -0.36
N LEU A 123 11.17 -5.31 -0.43
CA LEU A 123 11.77 -5.80 -1.67
C LEU A 123 11.56 -7.31 -1.80
N LEU A 124 10.94 -7.71 -2.91
CA LEU A 124 10.67 -9.09 -3.29
C LEU A 124 11.39 -9.41 -4.61
N PRO A 125 12.08 -10.56 -4.74
CA PRO A 125 12.62 -10.98 -6.02
C PRO A 125 11.48 -11.37 -6.98
N ALA A 126 11.56 -10.89 -8.22
CA ALA A 126 10.53 -11.08 -9.24
C ALA A 126 10.99 -11.95 -10.43
N GLY A 127 12.07 -12.73 -10.22
CA GLY A 127 12.74 -13.54 -11.24
C GLY A 127 13.39 -12.70 -12.35
N LYS A 128 14.18 -13.34 -13.23
CA LYS A 128 14.80 -12.69 -14.41
C LYS A 128 15.54 -11.38 -14.10
N ASN A 129 16.25 -11.33 -12.97
CA ASN A 129 16.92 -10.12 -12.47
C ASN A 129 15.99 -8.91 -12.27
N ARG A 130 14.73 -9.14 -11.89
CA ARG A 130 13.76 -8.11 -11.52
C ARG A 130 13.47 -8.13 -10.03
N VAL A 131 13.02 -6.98 -9.54
CA VAL A 131 12.59 -6.76 -8.16
C VAL A 131 11.20 -6.15 -8.18
N ILE A 132 10.42 -6.45 -7.15
CA ILE A 132 9.20 -5.72 -6.79
C ILE A 132 9.48 -4.99 -5.47
N MET A 133 9.07 -3.73 -5.39
CA MET A 133 9.05 -2.97 -4.15
C MET A 133 7.60 -2.68 -3.77
N LEU A 134 7.21 -3.08 -2.56
CA LEU A 134 5.99 -2.61 -1.93
C LEU A 134 6.35 -1.42 -1.04
N THR A 135 5.57 -0.35 -1.10
CA THR A 135 5.67 0.79 -0.18
C THR A 135 4.36 0.89 0.60
N LEU A 136 4.43 0.99 1.92
CA LEU A 136 3.29 1.29 2.77
C LEU A 136 3.63 2.47 3.70
N TRP A 137 2.82 3.52 3.67
CA TRP A 137 2.93 4.69 4.54
C TRP A 137 1.59 5.02 5.20
N GLY A 138 1.67 5.50 6.43
CA GLY A 138 0.62 6.18 7.18
C GLY A 138 1.08 6.42 8.61
N SER A 139 0.46 7.37 9.32
CA SER A 139 0.69 7.51 10.75
C SER A 139 0.26 6.24 11.50
N ASP A 140 0.81 6.01 12.69
CA ASP A 140 0.48 4.82 13.48
C ASP A 140 -1.02 4.74 13.80
N ALA A 141 -1.67 5.90 13.99
CA ALA A 141 -3.10 6.01 14.21
C ALA A 141 -3.91 5.66 12.95
N GLU A 142 -3.52 6.18 11.78
CA GLU A 142 -4.18 5.91 10.49
C GLU A 142 -4.02 4.45 10.07
N ARG A 143 -2.83 3.88 10.27
CA ARG A 143 -2.56 2.45 10.04
C ARG A 143 -3.41 1.56 10.96
N THR A 144 -3.59 1.96 12.22
CA THR A 144 -4.48 1.24 13.15
C THR A 144 -5.94 1.29 12.67
N LYS A 145 -6.40 2.48 12.28
CA LYS A 145 -7.75 2.70 11.75
C LYS A 145 -8.04 1.87 10.51
N HIS A 146 -7.07 1.71 9.62
CA HIS A 146 -7.20 0.94 8.37
C HIS A 146 -6.62 -0.48 8.45
N GLY A 147 -6.31 -0.96 9.66
CA GLY A 147 -5.54 -2.20 9.87
C GLY A 147 -6.09 -3.41 9.12
N ALA A 148 -7.41 -3.63 9.14
CA ALA A 148 -8.02 -4.75 8.42
C ALA A 148 -7.85 -4.67 6.88
N ALA A 149 -7.89 -3.46 6.33
CA ALA A 149 -7.67 -3.24 4.90
C ALA A 149 -6.19 -3.43 4.53
N ILE A 150 -5.28 -2.92 5.36
CA ILE A 150 -3.83 -3.13 5.23
C ILE A 150 -3.52 -4.63 5.29
N ASP A 151 -4.03 -5.34 6.29
CA ASP A 151 -3.83 -6.79 6.43
C ASP A 151 -4.36 -7.55 5.21
N THR A 152 -5.51 -7.13 4.66
CA THR A 152 -6.05 -7.71 3.43
C THR A 152 -5.09 -7.51 2.24
N ILE A 153 -4.56 -6.29 2.06
CA ILE A 153 -3.60 -5.99 1.01
C ILE A 153 -2.32 -6.82 1.20
N MET A 154 -1.71 -6.75 2.38
CA MET A 154 -0.40 -7.34 2.65
C MET A 154 -0.45 -8.87 2.62
N SER A 155 -1.51 -9.50 3.13
CA SER A 155 -1.68 -10.97 3.08
C SER A 155 -2.08 -11.49 1.69
N SER A 156 -2.60 -10.63 0.81
CA SER A 156 -2.96 -11.03 -0.56
C SER A 156 -1.76 -11.17 -1.48
N VAL A 157 -0.61 -10.58 -1.14
CA VAL A 157 0.59 -10.62 -1.97
C VAL A 157 1.08 -12.05 -2.09
N LYS A 158 1.02 -12.60 -3.31
CA LYS A 158 1.37 -13.99 -3.60
C LYS A 158 2.26 -14.07 -4.83
N ALA A 159 3.28 -14.93 -4.78
CA ALA A 159 4.05 -15.27 -5.96
C ALA A 159 3.17 -15.98 -7.00
N ILE A 160 3.40 -15.67 -8.27
CA ILE A 160 2.88 -16.48 -9.38
C ILE A 160 3.95 -17.53 -9.67
N GLN A 161 3.61 -18.79 -9.42
CA GLN A 161 4.46 -19.94 -9.73
C GLN A 161 4.28 -20.37 -11.18
#